data_AF-K9JHG2-F1
#
_entry.id   AF-K9JHG2-F1
#
_cell.length_a   1.000
_cell.length_b   1.000
_cell.length_c   1.000
_cell.angle_alpha   90.00
_cell.angle_beta   90.00
_cell.angle_gamma   90.00
#
_symmetry.space_group_name_H-M   'P 1'
#
loop_
_entity.id
_entity.type
_entity.pdbx_description
1 polymer ?
#
loop_
_entity_poly.entity_id
_entity_poly.type
_entity_poly.pdbx_seq_one_letter_code
_entity_poly.pdbx_strand_id
1 'polypeptide(L)'
;AFKNDATVDGCLKKIMRGEADAMAVDGGEAYTAGKCGLVPVMVEQYDEAQCGTTGGTASSYYAVAVVKKSSGVTWENLQGKRSCHTGIGRTAGWNVPMGLIHKQTGDCDFSKFFSEGCAPGADPSSVFCKKCAGSA
;
A
#
# COMPACT_ATOMS: atom_id res chain seq x y z
N ALA A 1 28.45 0.83 -9.34
CA ALA A 1 27.78 0.30 -8.13
C ALA A 1 26.28 0.27 -8.40
N PHE A 2 25.72 -0.90 -8.70
CA PHE A 2 24.28 -1.06 -8.83
C PHE A 2 23.67 -0.95 -7.43
N LYS A 3 22.99 0.16 -7.15
CA LYS A 3 22.11 0.21 -5.97
C LYS A 3 21.00 -0.81 -6.23
N ASN A 4 20.71 -1.66 -5.24
CA ASN A 4 19.61 -2.61 -5.33
C ASN A 4 18.29 -1.84 -5.55
N ASP A 5 17.84 -1.75 -6.80
CA ASP A 5 16.55 -1.21 -7.23
C ASP A 5 15.41 -2.21 -6.89
N ALA A 6 15.44 -2.82 -5.71
CA ALA A 6 14.49 -3.85 -5.29
C ALA A 6 13.19 -3.26 -4.71
N THR A 7 12.83 -2.04 -5.12
CA THR A 7 11.60 -1.35 -4.70
C THR A 7 10.74 -1.04 -5.92
N VAL A 8 9.44 -0.84 -5.71
CA VAL A 8 8.52 -0.43 -6.78
C VAL A 8 8.98 0.88 -7.42
N ASP A 9 9.39 1.88 -6.64
CA ASP A 9 9.95 3.13 -7.15
C ASP A 9 11.21 2.92 -8.00
N GLY A 10 12.08 1.97 -7.61
CA GLY A 10 13.23 1.56 -8.41
C GLY A 10 12.81 1.01 -9.78
N CYS A 11 11.81 0.12 -9.81
CA CYS A 11 11.25 -0.40 -11.06
C CYS A 11 10.58 0.68 -11.91
N LEU A 12 9.81 1.59 -11.31
CA LEU A 12 9.20 2.72 -12.04
C LEU A 12 10.28 3.59 -12.70
N LYS A 13 11.37 3.89 -11.99
CA LYS A 13 12.52 4.62 -12.55
C LYS A 13 13.18 3.88 -13.71
N LYS A 14 13.32 2.54 -13.62
CA LYS A 14 13.83 1.74 -14.74
C LYS A 14 12.94 1.85 -15.97
N ILE A 15 11.61 1.81 -15.81
CA ILE A 15 10.67 1.99 -16.91
C ILE A 15 10.81 3.38 -17.54
N MET A 16 10.88 4.42 -16.71
CA MET A 16 11.08 5.79 -17.19
C MET A 16 12.41 5.98 -17.95
N ARG A 17 13.45 5.21 -17.62
CA ARG A 17 14.75 5.24 -18.29
C ARG A 17 14.84 4.30 -19.50
N GLY A 18 13.78 3.54 -19.81
CA GLY A 18 13.80 2.53 -20.88
C GLY A 18 14.66 1.30 -20.56
N GLU A 19 14.94 1.04 -19.28
CA GLU A 19 15.67 -0.14 -18.80
C GLU A 19 14.72 -1.32 -18.50
N ALA A 20 13.41 -1.06 -18.50
CA ALA A 20 12.31 -2.02 -18.37
C ALA A 20 11.07 -1.45 -19.08
N ASP A 21 10.06 -2.29 -19.35
CA ASP A 21 8.91 -1.87 -20.16
C ASP A 21 7.60 -1.76 -19.38
N ALA A 22 7.32 -2.71 -18.48
CA ALA A 22 6.06 -2.78 -17.75
C ALA A 22 6.20 -3.52 -16.42
N MET A 23 5.29 -3.22 -15.50
CA MET A 23 5.07 -3.98 -14.27
C MET A 23 3.62 -3.82 -13.81
N ALA A 24 3.10 -4.82 -13.09
CA ALA A 24 1.86 -4.67 -12.33
C ALA A 24 2.14 -3.94 -11.01
N VAL A 25 1.26 -3.03 -10.62
CA VAL A 25 1.40 -2.18 -9.42
C VAL A 25 0.06 -2.05 -8.69
N ASP A 26 0.12 -1.78 -7.39
CA ASP A 26 -1.06 -1.42 -6.61
C ASP A 26 -1.64 -0.06 -7.07
N GLY A 27 -2.93 0.20 -6.85
CA GLY A 27 -3.57 1.46 -7.21
C GLY A 27 -2.89 2.72 -6.66
N GLY A 28 -2.30 2.67 -5.47
CA GLY A 28 -1.56 3.80 -4.89
C GLY A 28 -0.21 4.05 -5.60
N GLU A 29 0.42 2.98 -6.08
CA GLU A 29 1.64 3.05 -6.87
C GLU A 29 1.32 3.49 -8.31
N ALA A 30 0.18 3.06 -8.87
CA ALA A 30 -0.33 3.52 -10.16
C ALA A 30 -0.59 5.04 -10.16
N TYR A 31 -1.12 5.60 -9.06
CA TYR A 31 -1.24 7.05 -8.90
C TYR A 31 0.13 7.74 -8.99
N THR A 32 1.14 7.21 -8.28
CA THR A 32 2.50 7.75 -8.30
C THR A 32 3.12 7.64 -9.69
N ALA A 33 3.02 6.48 -10.35
CA ALA A 33 3.50 6.25 -11.71
C ALA A 33 2.86 7.23 -12.72
N GLY A 34 1.55 7.47 -12.60
CA GLY A 34 0.84 8.46 -13.41
C GLY A 34 1.35 9.89 -13.22
N LYS A 35 1.69 10.28 -11.99
CA LYS A 35 2.34 11.57 -11.71
C LYS A 35 3.75 11.68 -12.28
N CYS A 36 4.42 10.54 -12.49
CA CYS A 36 5.72 10.45 -13.16
C CYS A 36 5.64 10.37 -14.69
N GLY A 37 4.43 10.41 -15.28
CA GLY A 37 4.23 10.38 -16.73
C GLY A 37 4.11 8.98 -17.35
N LEU A 38 4.07 7.93 -16.54
CA LEU A 38 3.72 6.58 -17.00
C LEU A 38 2.20 6.45 -17.15
N VAL A 39 1.75 5.54 -18.01
CA VAL A 39 0.33 5.32 -18.28
C VAL A 39 -0.09 3.89 -17.92
N PRO A 40 -1.29 3.69 -17.34
CA PRO A 40 -1.82 2.35 -17.15
C PRO A 40 -2.18 1.72 -18.50
N VAL A 41 -1.75 0.48 -18.73
CA VAL A 41 -1.98 -0.24 -19.99
C VAL A 41 -3.10 -1.28 -19.85
N MET A 42 -3.12 -2.00 -18.72
CA MET A 42 -4.11 -3.04 -18.39
C MET A 42 -4.43 -2.99 -16.89
N VAL A 43 -5.55 -3.58 -16.50
CA VAL A 43 -5.95 -3.76 -15.10
C VAL A 43 -6.06 -5.24 -14.79
N GLU A 44 -5.66 -5.66 -13.58
CA GLU A 44 -5.94 -7.00 -13.10
C GLU A 44 -7.45 -7.14 -12.83
N GLN A 45 -8.07 -8.21 -13.33
CA GLN A 45 -9.50 -8.48 -13.09
C GLN A 45 -9.64 -9.63 -12.09
N TYR A 46 -10.34 -9.37 -10.99
CA TYR A 46 -10.59 -10.36 -9.94
C TYR A 46 -12.01 -10.96 -9.95
N ASP A 47 -12.93 -10.42 -10.75
CA ASP A 47 -14.20 -11.07 -11.06
C ASP A 47 -14.02 -11.99 -12.28
N GLU A 48 -13.98 -13.30 -12.04
CA GLU A 48 -13.81 -14.33 -13.07
C GLU A 48 -14.87 -14.22 -14.18
N ALA A 49 -16.10 -13.81 -13.86
CA ALA A 49 -17.16 -13.63 -14.85
C ALA A 49 -16.88 -12.46 -15.82
N GLN A 50 -15.97 -11.56 -15.46
CA GLN A 50 -15.54 -10.43 -16.27
C GLN A 50 -14.21 -10.70 -16.99
N CYS A 51 -13.59 -11.88 -16.81
CA CYS A 51 -12.38 -12.24 -17.54
C CYS A 51 -12.69 -12.37 -19.05
N GLY A 52 -11.95 -11.64 -19.89
CA GLY A 52 -12.10 -11.68 -21.35
C GLY A 52 -13.16 -10.74 -21.92
N THR A 53 -13.84 -9.93 -21.09
CA THR A 53 -14.74 -8.89 -21.58
C THR A 53 -13.91 -7.66 -22.04
N THR A 54 -14.16 -7.19 -23.26
CA THR A 54 -13.56 -5.95 -23.76
C THR A 54 -14.42 -4.75 -23.37
N GLY A 55 -13.82 -3.71 -22.78
CA GLY A 55 -14.56 -2.53 -22.32
C GLY A 55 -15.25 -2.69 -20.96
N GLY A 56 -14.85 -3.70 -20.17
CA GLY A 56 -15.37 -3.91 -18.81
C GLY A 56 -15.08 -2.72 -17.89
N THR A 57 -15.91 -2.56 -16.85
CA THR A 57 -15.66 -1.61 -15.77
C THR A 57 -14.34 -1.91 -15.08
N ALA A 58 -13.64 -0.86 -14.62
CA ALA A 58 -12.40 -0.99 -13.86
C ALA A 58 -12.56 -2.03 -12.73
N SER A 59 -11.63 -2.98 -12.64
CA SER A 59 -11.64 -3.94 -11.54
C SER A 59 -11.40 -3.22 -10.21
N SER A 60 -12.08 -3.68 -9.17
CA SER A 60 -11.98 -3.10 -7.84
C SER A 60 -11.97 -4.19 -6.79
N TYR A 61 -11.44 -3.86 -5.62
CA TYR A 61 -11.42 -4.76 -4.47
C TYR A 61 -11.75 -3.98 -3.20
N TYR A 62 -12.22 -4.68 -2.17
CA TYR A 62 -12.57 -4.07 -0.90
C TYR A 62 -11.33 -3.94 0.00
N ALA A 63 -11.07 -2.72 0.46
CA ALA A 63 -10.15 -2.49 1.57
C ALA A 63 -10.86 -2.83 2.88
N VAL A 64 -10.32 -3.80 3.64
CA VAL A 64 -10.90 -4.28 4.90
C VAL A 64 -9.88 -4.27 6.02
N ALA A 65 -10.33 -3.97 7.25
CA ALA A 65 -9.53 -4.07 8.46
C ALA A 65 -9.88 -5.36 9.20
N VAL A 66 -8.91 -6.27 9.33
CA VAL A 66 -9.11 -7.58 9.95
C VAL A 66 -8.52 -7.60 11.35
N VAL A 67 -9.29 -8.11 12.31
CA VAL A 67 -8.87 -8.27 13.71
C VAL A 67 -9.13 -9.69 14.19
N LYS A 68 -8.43 -10.12 15.25
CA LYS A 68 -8.73 -11.41 15.89
C LYS A 68 -10.09 -11.33 16.58
N LYS A 69 -10.92 -12.37 16.45
CA LYS A 69 -12.29 -12.45 17.00
C LYS A 69 -12.36 -12.12 18.51
N SER A 70 -11.38 -12.56 19.30
CA SER A 70 -11.33 -12.35 20.75
C SER A 70 -10.56 -11.09 21.19
N SER A 71 -10.15 -10.22 20.26
CA SER A 71 -9.29 -9.07 20.59
C SER A 71 -10.05 -7.89 21.23
N GLY A 72 -11.37 -7.81 21.04
CA GLY A 72 -12.16 -6.64 21.44
C GLY A 72 -11.80 -5.36 20.69
N VAL A 73 -10.99 -5.45 19.62
CA VAL A 73 -10.62 -4.29 18.80
C VAL A 73 -11.80 -3.90 17.92
N THR A 74 -12.14 -2.63 17.96
CA THR A 74 -13.13 -1.98 17.11
C THR A 74 -12.47 -0.79 16.39
N TRP A 75 -13.17 -0.18 15.45
CA TRP A 75 -12.65 1.00 14.77
C TRP A 75 -12.41 2.16 15.74
N GLU A 76 -13.28 2.31 16.74
CA GLU A 76 -13.26 3.38 17.73
C GLU A 76 -12.12 3.25 18.76
N ASN A 77 -11.62 2.03 18.98
CA ASN A 77 -10.57 1.76 19.97
C ASN A 77 -9.22 1.34 19.36
N LEU A 78 -9.04 1.65 18.07
CA LEU A 78 -7.87 1.25 17.27
C LEU A 78 -6.58 2.00 17.68
N GLN A 79 -6.70 3.21 18.23
CA GLN A 79 -5.56 4.01 18.67
C GLN A 79 -4.77 3.27 19.77
N GLY A 80 -3.44 3.34 19.68
CA GLY A 80 -2.50 2.66 20.58
C GLY A 80 -2.40 1.14 20.35
N LYS A 81 -3.17 0.55 19.43
CA LYS A 81 -3.03 -0.87 19.07
C LYS A 81 -1.84 -1.10 18.13
N ARG A 82 -1.55 -2.37 17.90
CA ARG A 82 -0.53 -2.80 16.94
C ARG A 82 -1.17 -2.97 15.57
N SER A 83 -0.44 -2.61 14.52
CA SER A 83 -0.96 -2.66 13.15
C SER A 83 -0.05 -3.41 12.18
N CYS A 84 -0.66 -3.99 11.15
CA CYS A 84 0.03 -4.65 10.04
C CYS A 84 -0.49 -4.06 8.73
N HIS A 85 0.42 -3.70 7.84
CA HIS A 85 0.14 -3.02 6.59
C HIS A 85 0.81 -3.76 5.42
N THR A 86 0.18 -3.76 4.25
CA THR A 86 0.74 -4.42 3.06
C THR A 86 2.00 -3.74 2.51
N GLY A 87 2.18 -2.46 2.81
CA GLY A 87 3.32 -1.62 2.41
C GLY A 87 2.94 -0.14 2.42
N ILE A 88 3.90 0.75 2.67
CA ILE A 88 3.70 2.20 2.60
C ILE A 88 3.21 2.58 1.20
N GLY A 89 2.19 3.44 1.13
CA GLY A 89 1.66 3.97 -0.14
C GLY A 89 0.70 3.05 -0.90
N ARG A 90 0.50 1.80 -0.45
CA ARG A 90 -0.48 0.88 -1.05
C ARG A 90 -1.90 1.21 -0.60
N THR A 91 -2.88 0.89 -1.45
CA THR A 91 -4.27 1.31 -1.31
C THR A 91 -4.92 0.78 -0.02
N ALA A 92 -5.12 -0.53 0.10
CA ALA A 92 -5.80 -1.10 1.28
C ALA A 92 -4.93 -1.13 2.54
N GLY A 93 -3.61 -1.27 2.39
CA GLY A 93 -2.70 -1.37 3.52
C GLY A 93 -2.33 -0.02 4.14
N TRP A 94 -2.38 1.07 3.39
CA TRP A 94 -1.89 2.37 3.83
C TRP A 94 -2.84 3.52 3.50
N ASN A 95 -3.09 3.81 2.22
CA ASN A 95 -3.79 5.03 1.83
C ASN A 95 -5.23 5.10 2.36
N VAL A 96 -5.97 3.99 2.31
CA VAL A 96 -7.32 3.91 2.87
C VAL A 96 -7.31 4.03 4.40
N PRO A 97 -6.63 3.16 5.18
CA PRO A 97 -6.68 3.25 6.64
C PRO A 97 -6.09 4.57 7.17
N MET A 98 -4.95 5.01 6.63
CA MET A 98 -4.30 6.25 7.07
C MET A 98 -5.09 7.48 6.64
N GLY A 99 -5.71 7.47 5.46
CA GLY A 99 -6.60 8.55 5.02
C GLY A 99 -7.82 8.71 5.92
N LEU A 100 -8.41 7.59 6.36
CA LEU A 100 -9.53 7.62 7.32
C LEU A 100 -9.08 8.11 8.70
N ILE A 101 -7.93 7.65 9.19
CA ILE A 101 -7.35 8.12 10.45
C ILE A 101 -7.05 9.62 10.38
N HIS A 102 -6.38 10.08 9.31
CA HIS A 102 -6.09 11.50 9.10
C HIS A 102 -7.35 12.35 9.08
N LYS A 103 -8.43 11.87 8.43
CA LYS A 103 -9.72 12.56 8.43
C LYS A 103 -10.32 12.72 9.84
N GLN A 104 -10.03 11.78 10.75
CA GLN A 104 -10.50 11.82 12.14
C GLN A 104 -9.62 12.67 13.05
N THR A 105 -8.29 12.56 12.91
CA THR A 105 -7.33 13.16 13.84
C THR A 105 -6.78 14.50 13.36
N GLY A 106 -6.77 14.75 12.05
CA GLY A 106 -6.07 15.87 11.43
C GLY A 106 -4.54 15.76 11.46
N ASP A 107 -3.98 14.67 12.00
CA ASP A 107 -2.53 14.47 12.13
C ASP A 107 -2.00 13.62 10.95
N CYS A 108 -0.85 14.00 10.42
CA CYS A 108 -0.11 13.23 9.40
C CYS A 108 0.94 12.31 10.04
N ASP A 109 1.24 12.49 11.32
CA ASP A 109 2.17 11.66 12.08
C ASP A 109 1.46 10.42 12.63
N PHE A 110 1.25 9.45 11.75
CA PHE A 110 0.62 8.17 12.10
C PHE A 110 1.42 7.35 13.12
N SER A 111 2.69 7.69 13.37
CA SER A 111 3.50 7.02 14.39
C SER A 111 2.99 7.27 15.82
N LYS A 112 2.19 8.33 16.01
CA LYS A 112 1.49 8.63 17.27
C LYS A 112 0.18 7.87 17.42
N PHE A 113 -0.37 7.33 16.32
CA PHE A 113 -1.66 6.65 16.34
C PHE A 113 -1.53 5.17 16.73
N PHE A 114 -0.55 4.45 16.17
CA PHE A 114 -0.28 3.05 16.48
C PHE A 114 0.94 2.91 17.41
N SER A 115 0.93 1.94 18.32
CA SER A 115 2.04 1.75 19.27
C SER A 115 3.29 1.12 18.62
N GLU A 116 3.07 0.16 17.75
CA GLU A 116 4.09 -0.54 16.97
C GLU A 116 3.41 -1.30 15.82
N GLY A 117 4.14 -1.57 14.74
CA GLY A 117 3.57 -2.28 13.62
C GLY A 117 4.59 -2.78 12.61
N CYS A 118 4.08 -3.32 11.51
CA CYS A 118 4.84 -3.60 10.30
C CYS A 118 4.18 -2.93 9.09
N ALA A 119 4.90 -2.01 8.45
CA ALA A 119 4.59 -1.46 7.14
C ALA A 119 5.87 -1.47 6.30
N PRO A 120 6.06 -2.46 5.41
CA PRO A 120 7.21 -2.50 4.52
C PRO A 120 7.38 -1.18 3.74
N GLY A 121 8.61 -0.67 3.68
CA GLY A 121 8.93 0.65 3.11
C GLY A 121 8.94 1.80 4.11
N ALA A 122 8.55 1.58 5.37
CA ALA A 122 8.72 2.57 6.43
C ALA A 122 10.20 2.75 6.81
N ASP A 123 10.52 3.88 7.45
CA ASP A 123 11.84 4.10 8.03
C ASP A 123 12.17 2.96 9.03
N PRO A 124 13.36 2.33 8.97
CA PRO A 124 13.74 1.23 9.86
C PRO A 124 13.69 1.57 11.35
N SER A 125 13.85 2.85 11.72
CA SER A 125 13.76 3.33 13.10
C SER A 125 12.32 3.63 13.55
N SER A 126 11.36 3.66 12.63
CA SER A 126 9.96 3.99 12.94
C SER A 126 9.23 2.89 13.71
N VAL A 127 8.14 3.28 14.38
CA VAL A 127 7.23 2.31 15.04
C VAL A 127 6.67 1.28 14.06
N PHE A 128 6.59 1.62 12.78
CA PHE A 128 6.06 0.77 11.72
C PHE A 128 7.05 -0.27 11.20
N CYS A 129 8.31 -0.30 11.64
CA CYS A 129 9.23 -1.38 11.29
C CYS A 129 9.47 -2.39 12.43
N LYS A 130 8.98 -2.08 13.65
CA LYS A 130 9.25 -2.86 14.87
C LYS A 130 8.72 -4.29 14.85
N LYS A 131 7.71 -4.59 14.03
CA LYS A 131 7.10 -5.94 13.91
C LYS A 131 7.31 -6.60 12.56
N CYS A 132 8.15 -6.04 11.70
CA CYS A 132 8.50 -6.70 10.46
C CYS A 132 9.45 -7.87 10.72
N ALA A 133 9.23 -8.99 10.02
CA ALA A 133 10.00 -10.22 10.21
C ALA A 133 11.21 -10.33 9.28
N GLY A 134 11.26 -9.52 8.21
CA GLY A 134 12.35 -9.54 7.23
C GLY A 134 13.64 -8.92 7.75
N SER A 135 14.76 -9.22 7.09
CA SER A 135 16.04 -8.54 7.30
C SER A 135 16.06 -7.18 6.59
N ALA A 136 16.75 -6.21 7.18
CA ALA A 136 17.06 -4.92 6.55
C ALA A 136 18.01 -5.07 5.35
#